data_AF-A0A9X0I136-F1
#
_entry.id   AF-A0A9X0I136-F1
#
_cell.length_a   1.000
_cell.length_b   1.000
_cell.length_c   1.000
_cell.angle_alpha   90.00
_cell.angle_beta   90.00
_cell.angle_gamma   90.00
#
_symmetry.space_group_name_H-M   'P 1'
#
loop_
_entity.id
_entity.type
_entity.pdbx_description
1 polymer ?
#
loop_
_entity_poly.entity_id
_entity_poly.type
_entity_poly.pdbx_seq_one_letter_code
_entity_poly.pdbx_strand_id
1 'polypeptide(L)'
;MTAVASGGRVVEPWPVRADADDWLYDNRVELRQRLTETGVVHLRGLGLDAPERFASAVEALVRPCPRREPFAPRPHLGGPVYGPPAWPSYRDMCPHNEQSHALVFPGTLLLAHPPGAATSGRTLLADGVEALSRLPSRVRDAFVTRGWMLVRNFRPYVGMGWRQAFGVETVAEVEAYCAGQSIGYEWLPDGTLRTRQARASTFVHPVTGATAWFNQIAFLSEWSLQPEEREVLVGAYGRTGLPFNTFFGDGEPVPAEDLAAVQEAIDASTFDLSWTPGDLVLVDNVRMGHGRSAHDGTWPLWEAQGDPIPAVDFA
;
A
#
# COMPACT_ATOMS: atom_id res chain seq x y z
N MET A 1 -0.55 -7.37 24.87
CA MET A 1 0.76 -6.88 24.39
C MET A 1 0.83 -5.39 24.69
N THR A 2 1.79 -5.00 25.51
CA THR A 2 2.05 -3.62 25.93
C THR A 2 2.52 -2.80 24.73
N ALA A 3 1.76 -1.75 24.39
CA ALA A 3 2.17 -0.77 23.41
C ALA A 3 3.45 -0.08 23.88
N VAL A 4 4.55 -0.31 23.16
CA VAL A 4 5.76 0.49 23.29
C VAL A 4 5.47 1.80 22.58
N ALA A 5 5.32 2.88 23.34
CA ALA A 5 5.25 4.23 22.78
C ALA A 5 6.62 4.53 22.16
N SER A 6 6.72 4.46 20.83
CA SER A 6 7.81 5.11 20.09
C SER A 6 7.70 6.62 20.33
N GLY A 7 8.83 7.29 20.57
CA GLY A 7 8.88 8.76 20.66
C GLY A 7 8.45 9.34 19.32
N GLY A 8 7.15 9.57 19.17
CA GLY A 8 6.47 9.57 17.88
C GLY A 8 6.71 10.84 17.08
N ARG A 9 7.10 10.65 15.83
CA ARG A 9 7.01 11.69 14.80
C ARG A 9 5.56 12.15 14.70
N VAL A 10 5.32 13.45 14.92
CA VAL A 10 3.99 14.06 14.77
C VAL A 10 3.94 14.80 13.44
N VAL A 11 2.87 14.55 12.68
CA VAL A 11 2.58 15.29 11.46
C VAL A 11 1.57 16.36 11.82
N GLU A 12 2.04 17.60 11.96
CA GLU A 12 1.18 18.73 12.29
C GLU A 12 0.41 19.20 11.04
N PRO A 13 -0.91 19.47 11.15
CA PRO A 13 -1.69 19.95 10.03
C PRO A 13 -1.30 21.37 9.66
N TRP A 14 -1.09 21.60 8.36
CA TRP A 14 -1.01 22.94 7.80
C TRP A 14 -2.44 23.51 7.69
N PRO A 15 -2.77 24.61 8.39
CA PRO A 15 -4.06 25.26 8.26
C PRO A 15 -4.21 25.99 6.92
N VAL A 16 -5.29 25.69 6.18
CA VAL A 16 -5.70 26.39 4.97
C VAL A 16 -6.75 27.45 5.33
N ARG A 17 -6.60 28.68 4.79
CA ARG A 17 -7.42 29.85 5.16
C ARG A 17 -8.11 30.55 3.96
N ALA A 18 -8.05 29.96 2.78
CA ALA A 18 -8.58 30.51 1.54
C ALA A 18 -9.51 29.52 0.84
N ASP A 19 -10.08 29.90 -0.31
CA ASP A 19 -10.81 28.97 -1.18
C ASP A 19 -9.90 27.78 -1.52
N ALA A 20 -10.41 26.57 -1.32
CA ALA A 20 -9.61 25.35 -1.30
C ALA A 20 -8.97 25.05 -2.66
N ASP A 21 -9.69 25.26 -3.76
CA ASP A 21 -9.24 24.84 -5.09
C ASP A 21 -8.11 25.76 -5.60
N ASP A 22 -8.30 27.08 -5.50
CA ASP A 22 -7.29 28.08 -5.86
C ASP A 22 -6.05 27.95 -4.98
N TRP A 23 -6.24 27.73 -3.66
CA TRP A 23 -5.12 27.59 -2.73
C TRP A 23 -4.27 26.36 -3.01
N LEU A 24 -4.91 25.20 -3.26
CA LEU A 24 -4.17 23.97 -3.58
C LEU A 24 -3.34 24.13 -4.85
N TYR A 25 -3.92 24.75 -5.89
CA TYR A 25 -3.20 25.04 -7.11
C TYR A 25 -2.01 25.97 -6.82
N ASP A 26 -2.23 27.12 -6.18
CA ASP A 26 -1.18 28.11 -5.93
C ASP A 26 -0.03 27.59 -5.05
N ASN A 27 -0.33 26.68 -4.12
CA ASN A 27 0.65 26.14 -3.18
C ASN A 27 1.24 24.79 -3.63
N ARG A 28 0.84 24.22 -4.77
CA ARG A 28 1.26 22.89 -5.24
C ARG A 28 2.77 22.66 -5.26
N VAL A 29 3.56 23.69 -5.56
CA VAL A 29 5.04 23.61 -5.59
C VAL A 29 5.60 23.46 -4.17
N GLU A 30 5.13 24.28 -3.22
CA GLU A 30 5.57 24.18 -1.83
C GLU A 30 5.10 22.88 -1.18
N LEU A 31 3.87 22.44 -1.49
CA LEU A 31 3.35 21.16 -1.02
C LEU A 31 4.22 19.99 -1.51
N ARG A 32 4.64 19.99 -2.78
CA ARG A 32 5.54 18.96 -3.32
C ARG A 32 6.93 19.00 -2.69
N GLN A 33 7.47 20.20 -2.44
CA GLN A 33 8.74 20.34 -1.76
C GLN A 33 8.67 19.74 -0.34
N ARG A 34 7.65 20.11 0.44
CA ARG A 34 7.44 19.56 1.78
C ARG A 34 7.24 18.05 1.73
N LEU A 35 6.44 17.54 0.80
CA LEU A 35 6.23 16.11 0.61
C LEU A 35 7.55 15.38 0.38
N THR A 36 8.45 15.95 -0.42
CA THR A 36 9.79 15.40 -0.67
C THR A 36 10.66 15.39 0.60
N GLU A 37 10.60 16.45 1.41
CA GLU A 37 11.39 16.58 2.65
C GLU A 37 10.88 15.67 3.77
N THR A 38 9.56 15.58 3.95
CA THR A 38 8.92 14.93 5.09
C THR A 38 8.30 13.57 4.78
N GLY A 39 8.08 13.23 3.52
CA GLY A 39 7.32 12.06 3.06
C GLY A 39 5.80 12.14 3.29
N VAL A 40 5.31 13.15 4.01
CA VAL A 40 3.89 13.31 4.32
C VAL A 40 3.53 14.78 4.54
N VAL A 41 2.43 15.22 3.95
CA VAL A 41 1.86 16.55 4.16
C VAL A 41 0.42 16.42 4.61
N HIS A 42 0.09 17.04 5.75
CA HIS A 42 -1.25 17.04 6.32
C HIS A 42 -1.84 18.45 6.21
N LEU A 43 -3.01 18.56 5.59
CA LEU A 43 -3.73 19.81 5.38
C LEU A 43 -5.07 19.77 6.12
N ARG A 44 -5.43 20.90 6.72
CA ARG A 44 -6.70 21.07 7.43
C ARG A 44 -7.40 22.35 7.01
N GLY A 45 -8.73 22.27 6.87
CA GLY A 45 -9.56 23.43 6.54
C GLY A 45 -9.90 23.57 5.05
N LEU A 46 -9.72 22.51 4.25
CA LEU A 46 -10.08 22.49 2.82
C LEU A 46 -11.59 22.31 2.55
N GLY A 47 -12.39 22.01 3.58
CA GLY A 47 -13.83 21.80 3.41
C GLY A 47 -14.18 20.59 2.53
N LEU A 48 -13.42 19.49 2.64
CA LEU A 48 -13.68 18.25 1.89
C LEU A 48 -14.92 17.53 2.46
N ASP A 49 -16.10 17.93 2.00
CA ASP A 49 -17.39 17.42 2.47
C ASP A 49 -18.08 16.44 1.51
N ALA A 50 -17.55 16.28 0.30
CA ALA A 50 -18.06 15.37 -0.72
C ALA A 50 -16.93 14.75 -1.56
N PRO A 51 -17.11 13.54 -2.14
CA PRO A 51 -16.13 12.92 -3.02
C PRO A 51 -15.71 13.81 -4.20
N GLU A 52 -16.62 14.64 -4.72
CA GLU A 52 -16.36 15.56 -5.83
C GLU A 52 -15.35 16.65 -5.43
N ARG A 53 -15.43 17.17 -4.20
CA ARG A 53 -14.46 18.14 -3.68
C ARG A 53 -13.07 17.51 -3.52
N PHE A 54 -13.03 16.26 -3.06
CA PHE A 54 -11.78 15.51 -3.01
C PHE A 54 -11.23 15.23 -4.41
N ALA A 55 -12.07 14.93 -5.40
CA ALA A 55 -11.65 14.77 -6.79
C ALA A 55 -11.01 16.05 -7.36
N SER A 56 -11.59 17.23 -7.12
CA SER A 56 -10.98 18.52 -7.49
C SER A 56 -9.61 18.72 -6.86
N ALA A 57 -9.46 18.39 -5.57
CA ALA A 57 -8.16 18.46 -4.89
C ALA A 57 -7.12 17.51 -5.52
N VAL A 58 -7.53 16.30 -5.92
CA VAL A 58 -6.67 15.35 -6.64
C VAL A 58 -6.19 15.93 -7.96
N GLU A 59 -7.11 16.48 -8.77
CA GLU A 59 -6.79 17.09 -10.06
C GLU A 59 -5.82 18.28 -9.94
N ALA A 60 -5.93 19.07 -8.87
CA ALA A 60 -5.05 20.21 -8.62
C ALA A 60 -3.62 19.81 -8.25
N LEU A 61 -3.43 18.66 -7.60
CA LEU A 61 -2.17 18.28 -6.96
C LEU A 61 -1.32 17.27 -7.74
N VAL A 62 -1.97 16.30 -8.41
CA VAL A 62 -1.28 15.14 -8.98
C VAL A 62 -1.80 14.78 -10.36
N ARG A 63 -0.97 14.09 -11.15
CA ARG A 63 -1.45 13.42 -12.37
C ARG A 63 -2.06 12.08 -11.98
N PRO A 64 -3.30 11.74 -12.36
CA PRO A 64 -3.92 10.47 -11.97
C PRO A 64 -3.08 9.25 -12.36
N CYS A 65 -2.92 8.32 -11.42
CA CYS A 65 -2.32 7.01 -11.64
C CYS A 65 -3.43 5.95 -11.59
N PRO A 66 -3.68 5.20 -12.69
CA PRO A 66 -4.68 4.14 -12.66
C PRO A 66 -4.32 3.03 -11.68
N ARG A 67 -5.29 2.65 -10.84
CA ARG A 67 -5.15 1.48 -9.97
C ARG A 67 -5.16 0.20 -10.82
N ARG A 68 -4.26 -0.72 -10.49
CA ARG A 68 -4.11 -2.03 -11.14
C ARG A 68 -3.92 -3.11 -10.08
N GLU A 69 -4.35 -4.32 -10.41
CA GLU A 69 -4.07 -5.52 -9.60
C GLU A 69 -4.49 -5.42 -8.12
N PRO A 70 -5.64 -4.79 -7.75
CA PRO A 70 -6.03 -4.64 -6.36
C PRO A 70 -6.06 -6.00 -5.64
N PHE A 71 -5.69 -5.99 -4.35
CA PHE A 71 -5.72 -7.19 -3.52
C PHE A 71 -7.13 -7.47 -2.96
N ALA A 72 -7.95 -6.43 -2.80
CA ALA A 72 -9.29 -6.50 -2.25
C ALA A 72 -10.24 -5.52 -2.96
N PRO A 73 -11.55 -5.85 -3.05
CA PRO A 73 -12.54 -4.97 -3.67
C PRO A 73 -12.70 -3.70 -2.85
N ARG A 74 -13.00 -2.59 -3.53
CA ARG A 74 -13.26 -1.27 -2.92
C ARG A 74 -14.42 -0.60 -3.65
N PRO A 75 -15.21 0.26 -2.99
CA PRO A 75 -16.21 1.06 -3.68
C PRO A 75 -15.55 2.17 -4.51
N HIS A 76 -15.99 2.35 -5.76
CA HIS A 76 -15.64 3.49 -6.60
C HIS A 76 -16.66 4.60 -6.35
N LEU A 77 -16.17 5.78 -5.95
CA LEU A 77 -17.01 6.89 -5.49
C LEU A 77 -17.14 8.01 -6.55
N GLY A 78 -16.67 7.76 -7.77
CA GLY A 78 -16.64 8.73 -8.88
C GLY A 78 -15.25 9.29 -9.15
N GLY A 79 -14.99 9.63 -10.42
CA GLY A 79 -13.69 10.17 -10.84
C GLY A 79 -12.51 9.28 -10.40
N PRO A 80 -11.44 9.85 -9.81
CA PRO A 80 -10.30 9.10 -9.29
C PRO A 80 -10.50 8.56 -7.85
N VAL A 81 -11.69 8.69 -7.27
CA VAL A 81 -11.92 8.49 -5.83
C VAL A 81 -12.40 7.08 -5.50
N TYR A 82 -11.73 6.45 -4.53
CA TYR A 82 -12.09 5.13 -4.00
C TYR A 82 -12.29 5.18 -2.48
N GLY A 83 -13.24 4.38 -1.98
CA GLY A 83 -13.38 4.15 -0.54
C GLY A 83 -12.38 3.11 -0.02
N PRO A 84 -12.43 2.72 1.28
CA PRO A 84 -11.49 1.76 1.86
C PRO A 84 -11.56 0.38 1.19
N PRO A 85 -10.47 -0.40 1.22
CA PRO A 85 -10.53 -1.77 0.74
C PRO A 85 -11.28 -2.67 1.72
N ALA A 86 -11.92 -3.72 1.18
CA ALA A 86 -12.54 -4.75 1.99
C ALA A 86 -11.47 -5.51 2.78
N TRP A 87 -11.24 -5.07 4.02
CA TRP A 87 -10.32 -5.67 4.99
C TRP A 87 -11.03 -5.82 6.33
N PRO A 88 -10.88 -6.97 7.03
CA PRO A 88 -11.52 -7.16 8.33
C PRO A 88 -11.19 -6.03 9.31
N SER A 89 -12.22 -5.47 9.96
CA SER A 89 -12.06 -4.30 10.84
C SER A 89 -11.29 -4.65 12.13
N TYR A 90 -11.40 -5.89 12.60
CA TYR A 90 -10.69 -6.41 13.78
C TYR A 90 -9.21 -6.72 13.55
N ARG A 91 -8.67 -6.46 12.35
CA ARG A 91 -7.25 -6.66 12.02
C ARG A 91 -6.57 -5.35 11.74
N ASP A 92 -5.32 -5.28 12.17
CA ASP A 92 -4.38 -4.30 11.66
C ASP A 92 -4.10 -4.59 10.18
N MET A 93 -3.86 -3.52 9.44
CA MET A 93 -3.31 -3.53 8.10
C MET A 93 -1.89 -3.00 8.22
N CYS A 94 -0.92 -3.91 8.09
CA CYS A 94 0.49 -3.59 8.18
C CYS A 94 0.86 -2.46 7.18
N PRO A 95 1.65 -1.46 7.60
CA PRO A 95 2.15 -0.44 6.69
C PRO A 95 2.83 -1.03 5.46
N HIS A 96 2.42 -0.58 4.28
CA HIS A 96 2.93 -1.07 3.00
C HIS A 96 2.91 0.02 1.93
N ASN A 97 3.66 -0.18 0.85
CA ASN A 97 3.69 0.75 -0.28
C ASN A 97 2.72 0.28 -1.36
N GLU A 98 1.80 1.17 -1.73
CA GLU A 98 0.70 0.89 -2.63
C GLU A 98 1.21 0.47 -4.01
N GLN A 99 0.75 -0.67 -4.50
CA GLN A 99 1.15 -1.25 -5.80
C GLN A 99 2.67 -1.38 -6.01
N SER A 100 3.47 -1.55 -4.95
CA SER A 100 4.93 -1.76 -5.07
C SER A 100 5.35 -3.03 -5.82
N HIS A 101 4.39 -3.89 -6.20
CA HIS A 101 4.59 -5.03 -7.10
C HIS A 101 4.35 -4.70 -8.59
N ALA A 102 3.85 -3.52 -8.94
CA ALA A 102 3.59 -3.12 -10.32
C ALA A 102 4.84 -2.51 -10.98
N LEU A 103 4.96 -2.63 -12.32
CA LEU A 103 6.04 -1.95 -13.07
C LEU A 103 5.83 -0.45 -13.19
N VAL A 104 4.60 0.02 -12.97
CA VAL A 104 4.26 1.44 -12.82
C VAL A 104 3.35 1.53 -11.60
N PHE A 105 3.75 2.33 -10.62
CA PHE A 105 3.05 2.49 -9.35
C PHE A 105 2.81 3.98 -9.05
N PRO A 106 1.87 4.33 -8.16
CA PRO A 106 1.65 5.73 -7.79
C PRO A 106 2.81 6.22 -6.92
N GLY A 107 3.38 7.37 -7.26
CA GLY A 107 4.37 8.06 -6.43
C GLY A 107 3.75 8.80 -5.26
N THR A 108 2.50 9.25 -5.42
CA THR A 108 1.77 10.02 -4.41
C THR A 108 0.41 9.38 -4.13
N LEU A 109 0.10 9.17 -2.85
CA LEU A 109 -1.26 8.87 -2.40
C LEU A 109 -1.90 10.13 -1.83
N LEU A 110 -3.19 10.31 -2.09
CA LEU A 110 -4.01 11.31 -1.42
C LEU A 110 -5.06 10.58 -0.60
N LEU A 111 -5.11 10.90 0.68
CA LEU A 111 -6.04 10.33 1.65
C LEU A 111 -6.86 11.47 2.22
N ALA A 112 -8.19 11.37 2.18
CA ALA A 112 -9.06 12.31 2.86
C ALA A 112 -9.96 11.59 3.86
N HIS A 113 -10.17 12.23 5.00
CA HIS A 113 -11.13 11.75 5.99
C HIS A 113 -12.52 12.26 5.60
N PRO A 114 -13.46 11.41 5.15
CA PRO A 114 -14.83 11.85 4.83
C PRO A 114 -15.53 12.45 6.06
N PRO A 115 -16.56 13.28 5.85
CA PRO A 115 -17.47 13.69 6.93
C PRO A 115 -18.11 12.49 7.61
N GLY A 116 -18.24 12.52 8.93
CA GLY A 116 -18.87 11.44 9.68
C GLY A 116 -18.38 11.33 11.13
N ALA A 117 -18.78 10.24 11.77
CA ALA A 117 -18.39 9.95 13.16
C ALA A 117 -16.90 9.60 13.27
N ALA A 118 -16.32 9.86 14.44
CA ALA A 118 -14.94 9.55 14.76
C ALA A 118 -14.62 8.05 14.63
N THR A 119 -13.40 7.72 14.23
CA THR A 119 -12.91 6.34 14.09
C THR A 119 -12.24 5.88 15.38
N SER A 120 -12.48 4.64 15.81
CA SER A 120 -11.78 4.06 16.97
C SER A 120 -10.37 3.54 16.67
N GLY A 121 -9.95 3.51 15.40
CA GLY A 121 -8.61 3.12 14.95
C GLY A 121 -7.75 4.29 14.46
N ARG A 122 -6.51 3.98 14.06
CA ARG A 122 -5.46 4.94 13.70
C ARG A 122 -4.94 4.66 12.30
N THR A 123 -4.72 5.70 11.51
CA THR A 123 -3.95 5.59 10.26
C THR A 123 -2.48 5.47 10.63
N LEU A 124 -1.80 4.47 10.09
CA LEU A 124 -0.40 4.17 10.38
C LEU A 124 0.46 4.60 9.20
N LEU A 125 1.59 5.25 9.48
CA LEU A 125 2.61 5.59 8.49
C LEU A 125 3.96 5.05 8.97
N ALA A 126 4.72 4.43 8.07
CA ALA A 126 6.05 3.88 8.35
C ALA A 126 7.08 4.47 7.40
N ASP A 127 8.17 5.06 7.92
CA ASP A 127 9.25 5.59 7.08
C ASP A 127 10.13 4.43 6.58
N GLY A 128 10.03 4.12 5.29
CA GLY A 128 10.73 3.01 4.65
C GLY A 128 12.25 3.17 4.62
N VAL A 129 12.77 4.40 4.67
CA VAL A 129 14.23 4.64 4.80
C VAL A 129 14.68 4.23 6.20
N GLU A 130 13.89 4.57 7.22
CA GLU A 130 14.15 4.19 8.60
C GLU A 130 14.00 2.68 8.79
N ALA A 131 12.91 2.07 8.28
CA ALA A 131 12.70 0.62 8.31
C ALA A 131 13.89 -0.14 7.71
N LEU A 132 14.37 0.29 6.54
CA LEU A 132 15.53 -0.31 5.87
C LEU A 132 16.80 -0.24 6.75
N SER A 133 17.00 0.88 7.45
CA SER A 133 18.16 1.06 8.33
C SER A 133 18.10 0.23 9.62
N ARG A 134 16.89 -0.12 10.06
CA ARG A 134 16.63 -0.90 11.28
C ARG A 134 16.70 -2.41 11.06
N LEU A 135 16.59 -2.87 9.81
CA LEU A 135 16.69 -4.30 9.48
C LEU A 135 18.06 -4.87 9.89
N PRO A 136 18.10 -6.08 10.48
CA PRO A 136 19.35 -6.81 10.63
C PRO A 136 20.04 -6.98 9.27
N SER A 137 21.36 -6.73 9.20
CA SER A 137 22.11 -6.74 7.94
C SER A 137 21.91 -8.04 7.15
N ARG A 138 21.90 -9.21 7.81
CA ARG A 138 21.63 -10.50 7.17
C ARG A 138 20.29 -10.51 6.42
N VAL A 139 19.22 -10.02 7.04
CA VAL A 139 17.86 -10.02 6.46
C VAL A 139 17.78 -9.00 5.33
N ARG A 140 18.31 -7.78 5.56
CA ARG A 140 18.40 -6.73 4.55
C ARG A 140 19.14 -7.22 3.31
N ASP A 141 20.35 -7.73 3.48
CA ASP A 141 21.23 -8.11 2.38
C ASP A 141 20.64 -9.29 1.58
N ALA A 142 19.94 -10.21 2.26
CA ALA A 142 19.20 -11.29 1.59
C ALA A 142 18.10 -10.74 0.66
N PHE A 143 17.25 -9.85 1.14
CA PHE A 143 16.17 -9.26 0.33
C PHE A 143 16.67 -8.28 -0.73
N VAL A 144 17.74 -7.52 -0.47
CA VAL A 144 18.32 -6.61 -1.47
C VAL A 144 18.97 -7.40 -2.60
N THR A 145 19.66 -8.50 -2.28
CA THR A 145 20.34 -9.33 -3.30
C THR A 145 19.37 -10.17 -4.10
N ARG A 146 18.38 -10.78 -3.43
CA ARG A 146 17.49 -11.78 -4.05
C ARG A 146 16.18 -11.18 -4.54
N GLY A 147 15.83 -9.97 -4.11
CA GLY A 147 14.48 -9.44 -4.25
C GLY A 147 13.45 -10.22 -3.44
N TRP A 148 12.18 -10.01 -3.74
CA TRP A 148 11.03 -10.75 -3.22
C TRP A 148 10.13 -11.22 -4.35
N MET A 149 9.36 -12.28 -4.10
CA MET A 149 8.36 -12.78 -5.03
C MET A 149 6.99 -12.80 -4.37
N LEU A 150 6.03 -12.14 -5.02
CA LEU A 150 4.62 -12.25 -4.68
C LEU A 150 4.00 -13.40 -5.47
N VAL A 151 3.45 -14.38 -4.75
CA VAL A 151 2.64 -15.45 -5.35
C VAL A 151 1.18 -15.22 -5.00
N ARG A 152 0.31 -15.10 -6.00
CA ARG A 152 -1.14 -14.96 -5.81
C ARG A 152 -1.90 -16.10 -6.48
N ASN A 153 -2.91 -16.62 -5.80
CA ASN A 153 -3.81 -17.65 -6.33
C ASN A 153 -5.22 -17.08 -6.42
N PHE A 154 -5.71 -16.88 -7.65
CA PHE A 154 -7.04 -16.36 -7.94
C PHE A 154 -8.04 -17.51 -8.05
N ARG A 155 -8.48 -18.00 -6.89
CA ARG A 155 -9.38 -19.14 -6.78
C ARG A 155 -10.85 -18.69 -6.90
N PRO A 156 -11.72 -19.50 -7.52
CA PRO A 156 -13.16 -19.26 -7.45
C PRO A 156 -13.63 -19.17 -5.99
N TYR A 157 -14.45 -18.15 -5.67
CA TYR A 157 -15.10 -17.93 -4.37
C TYR A 157 -14.17 -17.64 -3.17
N VAL A 158 -12.85 -17.57 -3.36
CA VAL A 158 -11.90 -17.22 -2.31
C VAL A 158 -11.15 -15.96 -2.71
N GLY A 159 -11.41 -14.87 -1.98
CA GLY A 159 -10.82 -13.57 -2.28
C GLY A 159 -11.32 -12.98 -3.60
N MET A 160 -10.50 -12.12 -4.21
CA MET A 160 -10.81 -11.48 -5.49
C MET A 160 -10.49 -12.42 -6.66
N GLY A 161 -11.41 -12.52 -7.63
CA GLY A 161 -11.18 -13.26 -8.88
C GLY A 161 -10.25 -12.53 -9.84
N TRP A 162 -9.54 -13.27 -10.70
CA TRP A 162 -8.56 -12.69 -11.63
C TRP A 162 -9.17 -11.66 -12.60
N ARG A 163 -10.39 -11.90 -13.10
CA ARG A 163 -11.09 -10.93 -13.99
C ARG A 163 -11.22 -9.56 -13.34
N GLN A 164 -11.63 -9.55 -12.08
CA GLN A 164 -11.78 -8.34 -11.29
C GLN A 164 -10.41 -7.72 -10.94
N ALA A 165 -9.43 -8.53 -10.57
CA ALA A 165 -8.09 -8.04 -10.21
C ALA A 165 -7.35 -7.41 -11.40
N PHE A 166 -7.46 -8.01 -12.58
CA PHE A 166 -6.78 -7.53 -13.78
C PHE A 166 -7.64 -6.60 -14.65
N GLY A 167 -8.94 -6.50 -14.40
CA GLY A 167 -9.87 -5.67 -15.17
C GLY A 167 -10.06 -6.18 -16.60
N VAL A 168 -10.18 -7.50 -16.77
CA VAL A 168 -10.24 -8.20 -18.07
C VAL A 168 -11.28 -9.32 -18.04
N GLU A 169 -11.74 -9.78 -19.20
CA GLU A 169 -12.84 -10.75 -19.31
C GLU A 169 -12.39 -12.13 -19.78
N THR A 170 -11.28 -12.20 -20.52
CA THR A 170 -10.81 -13.42 -21.18
C THR A 170 -9.45 -13.90 -20.69
N VAL A 171 -9.19 -15.19 -20.86
CA VAL A 171 -7.88 -15.81 -20.55
C VAL A 171 -6.77 -15.14 -21.37
N ALA A 172 -7.00 -14.91 -22.66
CA ALA A 172 -6.01 -14.28 -23.54
C ALA A 172 -5.62 -12.86 -23.08
N GLU A 173 -6.58 -12.06 -22.59
CA GLU A 173 -6.31 -10.72 -22.08
C GLU A 173 -5.46 -10.74 -20.80
N VAL A 174 -5.75 -11.63 -19.84
CA VAL A 174 -4.94 -11.72 -18.61
C VAL A 174 -3.54 -12.25 -18.90
N GLU A 175 -3.38 -13.18 -19.84
CA GLU A 175 -2.08 -13.70 -20.26
C GLU A 175 -1.23 -12.61 -20.94
N ALA A 176 -1.84 -11.82 -21.84
CA ALA A 176 -1.20 -10.68 -22.46
C ALA A 176 -0.82 -9.59 -21.44
N TYR A 177 -1.69 -9.32 -20.47
CA TYR A 177 -1.39 -8.42 -19.35
C TYR A 177 -0.18 -8.93 -18.56
N CYS A 178 -0.17 -10.21 -18.19
CA CYS A 178 0.90 -10.81 -17.42
C CYS A 178 2.24 -10.72 -18.15
N ALA A 179 2.27 -11.05 -19.44
CA ALA A 179 3.46 -10.92 -20.28
C ALA A 179 3.97 -9.47 -20.32
N GLY A 180 3.07 -8.50 -20.51
CA GLY A 180 3.42 -7.08 -20.56
C GLY A 180 3.84 -6.46 -19.22
N GLN A 181 3.59 -7.13 -18.09
CA GLN A 181 3.92 -6.66 -16.73
C GLN A 181 4.99 -7.52 -16.04
N SER A 182 5.68 -8.40 -16.79
CA SER A 182 6.67 -9.34 -16.25
C SER A 182 6.12 -10.15 -15.06
N ILE A 183 4.93 -10.73 -15.27
CA ILE A 183 4.22 -11.59 -14.34
C ILE A 183 4.26 -13.02 -14.90
N GLY A 184 4.91 -13.94 -14.19
CA GLY A 184 4.80 -15.35 -14.50
C GLY A 184 3.40 -15.87 -14.13
N TYR A 185 2.81 -16.73 -14.94
CA TYR A 185 1.49 -17.28 -14.67
C TYR A 185 1.39 -18.78 -14.97
N GLU A 186 0.44 -19.44 -14.32
CA GLU A 186 0.15 -20.87 -14.43
C GLU A 186 -1.36 -21.09 -14.19
N TRP A 187 -2.01 -21.85 -15.06
CA TRP A 187 -3.39 -22.31 -14.84
C TRP A 187 -3.38 -23.69 -14.18
N LEU A 188 -3.96 -23.78 -13.00
CA LEU A 188 -4.11 -25.05 -12.27
C LEU A 188 -5.30 -25.86 -12.83
N PRO A 189 -5.36 -27.18 -12.59
CA PRO A 189 -6.44 -28.04 -13.12
C PRO A 189 -7.86 -27.63 -12.73
N ASP A 190 -8.03 -26.90 -11.62
CA ASP A 190 -9.30 -26.39 -11.12
C ASP A 190 -9.71 -25.02 -11.73
N GLY A 191 -8.92 -24.51 -12.69
CA GLY A 191 -9.15 -23.20 -13.30
C GLY A 191 -8.62 -22.02 -12.49
N THR A 192 -7.90 -22.26 -11.39
CA THR A 192 -7.21 -21.22 -10.63
C THR A 192 -6.06 -20.64 -11.45
N LEU A 193 -6.04 -19.31 -11.59
CA LEU A 193 -4.85 -18.60 -12.07
C LEU A 193 -3.88 -18.43 -10.90
N ARG A 194 -2.66 -18.94 -11.04
CA ARG A 194 -1.55 -18.63 -10.15
C ARG A 194 -0.61 -17.66 -10.84
N THR A 195 -0.23 -16.59 -10.16
CA THR A 195 0.76 -15.63 -10.64
C THR A 195 1.98 -15.58 -9.73
N ARG A 196 3.14 -15.26 -10.30
CA ARG A 196 4.42 -15.10 -9.62
C ARG A 196 5.09 -13.82 -10.12
N GLN A 197 5.35 -12.89 -9.22
CA GLN A 197 5.90 -11.56 -9.53
C GLN A 197 7.14 -11.31 -8.69
N ALA A 198 8.33 -11.44 -9.29
CA ALA A 198 9.59 -11.11 -8.64
C ALA A 198 9.90 -9.61 -8.79
N ARG A 199 10.33 -8.97 -7.70
CA ARG A 199 10.59 -7.51 -7.62
C ARG A 199 11.75 -7.22 -6.69
N ALA A 200 12.37 -6.06 -6.84
CA ALA A 200 13.28 -5.55 -5.82
C ALA A 200 12.51 -5.25 -4.52
N SER A 201 13.17 -5.44 -3.39
CA SER A 201 12.60 -5.16 -2.05
C SER A 201 12.75 -3.69 -1.65
N THR A 202 13.62 -2.96 -2.34
CA THR A 202 13.91 -1.55 -2.11
C THR A 202 13.75 -0.76 -3.40
N PHE A 203 13.54 0.54 -3.28
CA PHE A 203 13.48 1.45 -4.42
C PHE A 203 14.27 2.72 -4.14
N VAL A 204 15.00 3.22 -5.14
CA VAL A 204 15.71 4.51 -5.02
C VAL A 204 14.74 5.63 -5.39
N HIS A 205 14.42 6.47 -4.41
CA HIS A 205 13.49 7.58 -4.61
C HIS A 205 14.02 8.56 -5.67
N PRO A 206 13.28 8.84 -6.76
CA PRO A 206 13.81 9.55 -7.94
C PRO A 206 14.14 11.02 -7.68
N VAL A 207 13.49 11.64 -6.70
CA VAL A 207 13.75 13.04 -6.30
C VAL A 207 14.82 13.14 -5.19
N THR A 208 14.67 12.42 -4.08
CA THR A 208 15.58 12.53 -2.93
C THR A 208 16.86 11.70 -3.06
N GLY A 209 16.88 10.68 -3.91
CA GLY A 209 17.96 9.70 -4.01
C GLY A 209 18.07 8.73 -2.84
N ALA A 210 17.16 8.81 -1.84
CA ALA A 210 17.16 7.90 -0.71
C ALA A 210 16.63 6.52 -1.12
N THR A 211 17.26 5.45 -0.62
CA THR A 211 16.76 4.09 -0.79
C THR A 211 15.76 3.77 0.32
N ALA A 212 14.55 3.38 -0.04
CA ALA A 212 13.49 3.02 0.90
C ALA A 212 13.15 1.53 0.83
N TRP A 213 12.72 0.96 1.96
CA TRP A 213 12.03 -0.33 2.02
C TRP A 213 10.66 -0.20 1.35
N PHE A 214 10.59 -0.55 0.06
CA PHE A 214 9.44 -0.31 -0.81
C PHE A 214 8.90 -1.64 -1.34
N ASN A 215 7.90 -2.21 -0.66
CA ASN A 215 7.32 -3.51 -0.99
C ASN A 215 6.03 -3.77 -0.20
N GLN A 216 5.47 -4.98 -0.33
CA GLN A 216 4.38 -5.50 0.50
C GLN A 216 4.75 -6.85 1.15
N ILE A 217 6.04 -7.10 1.42
CA ILE A 217 6.56 -8.39 1.89
C ILE A 217 5.84 -8.86 3.15
N ALA A 218 5.76 -8.02 4.18
CA ALA A 218 5.10 -8.34 5.44
C ALA A 218 3.57 -8.40 5.29
N PHE A 219 2.98 -7.47 4.52
CA PHE A 219 1.54 -7.36 4.34
C PHE A 219 0.93 -8.55 3.60
N LEU A 220 1.57 -8.99 2.50
CA LEU A 220 1.10 -10.10 1.65
C LEU A 220 1.75 -11.46 1.99
N SER A 221 2.23 -11.61 3.22
CA SER A 221 2.81 -12.85 3.74
C SER A 221 1.78 -13.73 4.44
N GLU A 222 2.00 -15.06 4.48
CA GLU A 222 1.20 -15.96 5.33
C GLU A 222 1.21 -15.57 6.81
N TRP A 223 2.24 -14.83 7.25
CA TRP A 223 2.39 -14.38 8.63
C TRP A 223 1.56 -13.15 8.98
N SER A 224 0.90 -12.51 7.99
CA SER A 224 -0.11 -11.47 8.24
C SER A 224 -1.49 -12.06 8.59
N LEU A 225 -1.68 -13.36 8.39
CA LEU A 225 -2.88 -14.09 8.78
C LEU A 225 -2.84 -14.42 10.28
N GLN A 226 -4.02 -14.48 10.91
CA GLN A 226 -4.13 -14.99 12.28
C GLN A 226 -3.67 -16.47 12.32
N PRO A 227 -3.03 -16.93 13.40
CA PRO A 227 -2.43 -18.27 13.45
C PRO A 227 -3.38 -19.40 13.04
N GLU A 228 -4.61 -19.40 13.55
CA GLU A 228 -5.62 -20.43 13.29
C GLU A 228 -6.07 -20.40 11.81
N GLU A 229 -6.24 -19.21 11.23
CA GLU A 229 -6.59 -19.08 9.82
C GLU A 229 -5.46 -19.50 8.91
N ARG A 230 -4.23 -19.14 9.26
CA ARG A 230 -3.04 -19.57 8.53
C ARG A 230 -2.95 -21.09 8.53
N GLU A 231 -3.10 -21.74 9.69
CA GLU A 231 -3.07 -23.20 9.80
C GLU A 231 -4.13 -23.86 8.92
N VAL A 232 -5.37 -23.36 8.94
CA VAL A 232 -6.46 -23.87 8.10
C VAL A 232 -6.14 -23.69 6.60
N LEU A 233 -5.72 -22.50 6.19
CA LEU A 233 -5.45 -22.21 4.77
C LEU A 233 -4.21 -22.94 4.26
N VAL A 234 -3.15 -23.04 5.05
CA VAL A 234 -1.94 -23.81 4.70
C VAL A 234 -2.25 -25.30 4.67
N GLY A 235 -3.06 -25.82 5.60
CA GLY A 235 -3.51 -27.21 5.57
C GLY A 235 -4.35 -27.54 4.34
N ALA A 236 -5.21 -26.62 3.92
CA ALA A 236 -6.09 -26.81 2.76
C ALA A 236 -5.38 -26.65 1.42
N TYR A 237 -4.49 -25.66 1.29
CA TYR A 237 -3.95 -25.23 -0.01
C TYR A 237 -2.43 -25.32 -0.13
N GLY A 238 -1.71 -25.60 0.96
CA GLY A 238 -0.27 -25.47 1.03
C GLY A 238 0.20 -24.01 0.98
N ARG A 239 1.46 -23.78 1.32
CA ARG A 239 2.05 -22.42 1.38
C ARG A 239 2.05 -21.67 0.04
N THR A 240 2.13 -22.39 -1.08
CA THR A 240 2.09 -21.81 -2.43
C THR A 240 0.67 -21.66 -2.98
N GLY A 241 -0.35 -22.17 -2.26
CA GLY A 241 -1.75 -22.14 -2.66
C GLY A 241 -2.62 -21.12 -1.94
N LEU A 242 -2.03 -20.35 -1.00
CA LEU A 242 -2.70 -19.26 -0.29
C LEU A 242 -3.15 -18.15 -1.27
N PRO A 243 -4.17 -17.34 -0.93
CA PRO A 243 -4.63 -16.24 -1.78
C PRO A 243 -3.50 -15.30 -2.20
N PHE A 244 -2.59 -15.02 -1.26
CA PHE A 244 -1.30 -14.38 -1.49
C PHE A 244 -0.27 -14.96 -0.51
N ASN A 245 1.00 -15.01 -0.90
CA ASN A 245 2.13 -15.26 -0.02
C ASN A 245 3.41 -14.67 -0.61
N THR A 246 4.39 -14.39 0.27
CA THR A 246 5.69 -13.82 -0.09
C THR A 246 6.81 -14.85 0.02
N PHE A 247 7.70 -14.83 -0.96
CA PHE A 247 8.92 -15.64 -1.06
C PHE A 247 10.12 -14.71 -1.33
N PHE A 248 11.34 -15.24 -1.24
CA PHE A 248 12.48 -14.55 -1.86
C PHE A 248 12.31 -14.50 -3.39
N GLY A 249 12.99 -13.60 -4.08
CA GLY A 249 12.79 -13.41 -5.53
C GLY A 249 13.20 -14.62 -6.39
N ASP A 250 13.98 -15.54 -5.84
CA ASP A 250 14.29 -16.85 -6.46
C ASP A 250 13.23 -17.93 -6.19
N GLY A 251 12.19 -17.61 -5.40
CA GLY A 251 11.08 -18.50 -5.07
C GLY A 251 11.28 -19.35 -3.81
N GLU A 252 12.41 -19.26 -3.11
CA GLU A 252 12.57 -19.97 -1.84
C GLU A 252 11.69 -19.35 -0.74
N PRO A 253 11.21 -20.17 0.22
CA PRO A 253 10.45 -19.67 1.38
C PRO A 253 11.27 -18.68 2.20
N VAL A 254 10.63 -17.60 2.66
CA VAL A 254 11.23 -16.70 3.65
C VAL A 254 11.13 -17.36 5.04
N PRO A 255 12.25 -17.46 5.80
CA PRO A 255 12.20 -17.93 7.18
C PRO A 255 11.27 -17.07 8.05
N ALA A 256 10.61 -17.68 9.02
CA ALA A 256 9.63 -17.00 9.87
C ALA A 256 10.31 -15.88 10.71
N GLU A 257 11.53 -16.14 11.16
CA GLU A 257 12.37 -15.19 11.89
C GLU A 257 12.78 -13.97 11.04
N ASP A 258 12.96 -14.16 9.72
CA ASP A 258 13.30 -13.06 8.81
C ASP A 258 12.08 -12.15 8.61
N LEU A 259 10.90 -12.73 8.46
CA LEU A 259 9.65 -11.96 8.40
C LEU A 259 9.31 -11.27 9.72
N ALA A 260 9.58 -11.92 10.85
CA ALA A 260 9.41 -11.29 12.17
C ALA A 260 10.35 -10.07 12.32
N ALA A 261 11.60 -10.17 11.88
CA ALA A 261 12.54 -9.05 11.89
C ALA A 261 12.11 -7.92 10.93
N VAL A 262 11.51 -8.25 9.78
CA VAL A 262 10.91 -7.25 8.88
C VAL A 262 9.75 -6.53 9.55
N GLN A 263 8.84 -7.27 10.19
CA GLN A 263 7.71 -6.67 10.90
C GLN A 263 8.18 -5.77 12.05
N GLU A 264 9.16 -6.21 12.85
CA GLU A 264 9.73 -5.40 13.93
C GLU A 264 10.36 -4.11 13.42
N ALA A 265 11.07 -4.15 12.29
CA ALA A 265 11.64 -2.95 11.67
C ALA A 265 10.56 -1.98 11.17
N ILE A 266 9.48 -2.51 10.57
CA ILE A 266 8.32 -1.70 10.16
C ILE A 266 7.67 -1.06 11.39
N ASP A 267 7.35 -1.84 12.42
CA ASP A 267 6.70 -1.37 13.64
C ASP A 267 7.54 -0.28 14.34
N ALA A 268 8.86 -0.47 14.42
CA ALA A 268 9.78 0.49 15.02
C ALA A 268 9.93 1.80 14.21
N SER A 269 9.57 1.78 12.93
CA SER A 269 9.52 2.96 12.04
C SER A 269 8.12 3.54 11.86
N THR A 270 7.12 2.95 12.53
CA THR A 270 5.72 3.33 12.39
C THR A 270 5.32 4.41 13.41
N PHE A 271 4.54 5.38 12.95
CA PHE A 271 3.90 6.40 13.77
C PHE A 271 2.44 6.60 13.34
N ASP A 272 1.65 7.17 14.25
CA ASP A 272 0.23 7.42 14.02
C ASP A 272 0.00 8.76 13.30
N LEU A 273 -0.89 8.75 12.32
CA LEU A 273 -1.43 9.96 11.72
C LEU A 273 -2.74 10.34 12.41
N SER A 274 -2.71 11.44 13.15
CA SER A 274 -3.88 12.00 13.81
C SER A 274 -4.59 13.01 12.91
N TRP A 275 -5.69 12.58 12.30
CA TRP A 275 -6.51 13.39 11.38
C TRP A 275 -7.98 13.41 11.79
N THR A 276 -8.69 14.43 11.33
CA THR A 276 -10.11 14.69 11.61
C THR A 276 -10.91 14.79 10.32
N PRO A 277 -12.25 14.62 10.36
CA PRO A 277 -13.09 14.80 9.17
C PRO A 277 -12.80 16.08 8.40
N GLY A 278 -12.66 15.97 7.08
CA GLY A 278 -12.32 17.06 6.17
C GLY A 278 -10.83 17.33 5.97
N ASP A 279 -9.94 16.63 6.71
CA ASP A 279 -8.50 16.71 6.49
C ASP A 279 -8.10 15.99 5.20
N LEU A 280 -7.06 16.52 4.55
CA LEU A 280 -6.38 15.91 3.40
C LEU A 280 -4.94 15.60 3.76
N VAL A 281 -4.47 14.41 3.39
CA VAL A 281 -3.10 13.98 3.61
C VAL A 281 -2.52 13.50 2.30
N LEU A 282 -1.36 14.05 1.93
CA LEU A 282 -0.53 13.56 0.85
C LEU A 282 0.55 12.66 1.44
N VAL A 283 0.76 11.50 0.83
CA VAL A 283 1.77 10.53 1.24
C VAL A 283 2.68 10.24 0.06
N ASP A 284 3.99 10.39 0.27
CA ASP A 284 5.02 9.91 -0.66
C ASP A 284 5.03 8.39 -0.57
N ASN A 285 4.48 7.72 -1.58
CA ASN A 285 4.30 6.27 -1.58
C ASN A 285 5.62 5.52 -1.70
N VAL A 286 6.71 6.17 -2.17
CA VAL A 286 8.03 5.53 -2.22
C VAL A 286 8.64 5.51 -0.83
N ARG A 287 8.61 6.64 -0.13
CA ARG A 287 9.23 6.76 1.20
C ARG A 287 8.37 6.16 2.30
N MET A 288 7.06 6.38 2.27
CA MET A 288 6.16 6.06 3.38
C MET A 288 5.29 4.84 3.04
N GLY A 289 5.42 3.80 3.84
CA GLY A 289 4.40 2.75 3.91
C GLY A 289 3.18 3.25 4.68
N HIS A 290 1.99 2.81 4.30
CA HIS A 290 0.73 3.21 4.93
C HIS A 290 -0.11 2.00 5.33
N GLY A 291 -0.86 2.14 6.42
CA GLY A 291 -1.68 1.09 6.98
C GLY A 291 -2.74 1.64 7.92
N ARG A 292 -3.39 0.75 8.67
CA ARG A 292 -4.35 1.14 9.71
C ARG A 292 -4.37 0.15 10.85
N SER A 293 -4.68 0.60 12.05
CA SER A 293 -5.00 -0.33 13.13
C SER A 293 -6.39 -0.95 12.94
N ALA A 294 -6.69 -1.95 13.76
CA ALA A 294 -8.04 -2.42 13.99
C ALA A 294 -8.94 -1.26 14.43
N HIS A 295 -10.22 -1.35 14.06
CA HIS A 295 -11.22 -0.34 14.33
C HIS A 295 -12.62 -0.97 14.37
N ASP A 296 -13.58 -0.17 14.83
CA ASP A 296 -15.00 -0.48 14.77
C ASP A 296 -15.64 0.17 13.54
N GLY A 297 -16.71 -0.43 13.04
CA GLY A 297 -17.50 0.12 11.93
C GLY A 297 -16.74 0.17 10.60
N THR A 298 -17.05 1.17 9.78
CA THR A 298 -16.43 1.39 8.46
C THR A 298 -15.25 2.35 8.57
N TRP A 299 -14.13 2.00 7.93
CA TRP A 299 -12.96 2.89 7.89
C TRP A 299 -13.27 4.14 7.05
N PRO A 300 -13.19 5.37 7.59
CA PRO A 300 -13.48 6.57 6.84
C PRO A 300 -12.25 6.97 6.02
N LEU A 301 -12.25 6.55 4.77
CA LEU A 301 -11.19 6.85 3.82
C LEU A 301 -11.77 7.14 2.45
N TRP A 302 -11.42 8.31 1.92
CA TRP A 302 -11.35 8.53 0.48
C TRP A 302 -9.89 8.49 0.06
N GLU A 303 -9.59 7.75 -1.00
CA GLU A 303 -8.24 7.58 -1.51
C GLU A 303 -8.21 7.83 -3.02
N ALA A 304 -7.14 8.50 -3.45
CA ALA A 304 -6.76 8.62 -4.85
C ALA A 304 -5.25 8.40 -5.01
N GLN A 305 -4.87 8.04 -6.23
CA GLN A 305 -3.50 7.67 -6.60
C GLN A 305 -3.01 8.59 -7.71
N GLY A 306 -1.77 9.06 -7.57
CA GLY A 306 -1.20 10.00 -8.51
C GLY A 306 0.29 9.83 -8.74
N ASP A 307 0.77 10.61 -9.71
CA ASP A 307 2.16 10.72 -10.12
C ASP A 307 2.78 9.35 -10.45
N PRO A 308 2.38 8.71 -11.55
CA PRO A 308 2.89 7.38 -11.91
C PRO A 308 4.41 7.38 -12.06
N ILE A 309 5.07 6.44 -11.38
CA ILE A 309 6.51 6.21 -11.42
C ILE A 309 6.78 4.86 -12.09
N PRO A 310 7.59 4.81 -13.17
CA PRO A 310 8.07 3.55 -13.71
C PRO A 310 9.12 2.97 -12.76
N ALA A 311 9.02 1.68 -12.49
CA ALA A 311 9.98 0.99 -11.68
C ALA A 311 11.26 0.71 -12.49
N VAL A 312 12.24 1.60 -12.38
CA VAL A 312 13.50 1.52 -13.13
C VAL A 312 14.51 0.52 -12.54
N ASP A 313 14.31 0.11 -11.29
CA ASP A 313 15.22 -0.76 -10.54
C ASP A 313 14.81 -2.25 -10.55
N PHE A 314 13.72 -2.62 -11.24
CA PHE A 314 13.20 -4.01 -11.25
C PHE A 314 13.81 -4.91 -12.34
N ALA A 315 15.05 -4.65 -12.76
CA ALA A 315 15.77 -5.46 -13.74
C ALA A 315 16.27 -6.79 -13.14
#